data_AF-A0A956J8I8-F1
#
_entry.id   AF-A0A956J8I8-F1
#
_cell.length_a   1.000
_cell.length_b   1.000
_cell.length_c   1.000
_cell.angle_alpha   90.00
_cell.angle_beta   90.00
_cell.angle_gamma   90.00
#
_symmetry.space_group_name_H-M   'P 1'
#
loop_
_entity.id
_entity.type
_entity.pdbx_description
1 polymer ?
#
loop_
_entity_poly.entity_id
_entity_poly.type
_entity_poly.pdbx_seq_one_letter_code
_entity_poly.pdbx_strand_id
1 'polypeptide(L)'
;MDCAPRVSDLVRQLRAFHGYRTLWLDEQRRAVLHAEPEEELEALGYRYVATLMQPGPEELAEALGRAGVRSVPAEASTPGLAWPVGSEPASI
;
A
#
# COMPACT_ATOMS: atom_id res chain seq x y z
N MET A 1 13.09 8.43 2.87
CA MET A 1 11.74 8.97 2.61
C MET A 1 10.77 7.83 2.85
N ASP A 2 10.18 7.78 4.05
CA ASP A 2 9.26 6.73 4.47
C ASP A 2 7.88 6.98 3.84
N CYS A 3 7.63 6.38 2.68
CA CYS A 3 6.34 6.46 2.02
C CYS A 3 5.43 5.34 2.54
N ALA A 4 4.86 5.54 3.73
CA ALA A 4 3.91 4.59 4.30
C ALA A 4 2.72 4.37 3.32
N PRO A 5 2.39 3.13 2.94
CA PRO A 5 1.31 2.88 2.00
C PRO A 5 -0.03 3.31 2.60
N ARG A 6 -0.85 3.97 1.77
CA ARG A 6 -2.24 4.30 2.11
C ARG A 6 -3.12 3.07 1.91
N VAL A 7 -3.76 2.61 2.98
CA VAL A 7 -4.62 1.41 2.96
C VAL A 7 -5.74 1.56 1.93
N SER A 8 -6.38 2.74 1.84
CA SER A 8 -7.48 2.98 0.89
C SER A 8 -7.08 2.81 -0.57
N ASP A 9 -5.87 3.24 -0.95
CA ASP A 9 -5.38 3.12 -2.32
C ASP A 9 -5.09 1.67 -2.69
N LEU A 10 -4.46 0.92 -1.79
CA LEU A 10 -4.21 -0.51 -2.01
C LEU A 10 -5.52 -1.31 -2.06
N VAL A 11 -6.49 -1.04 -1.17
CA VAL A 11 -7.81 -1.69 -1.22
C VAL A 11 -8.48 -1.45 -2.58
N ARG A 12 -8.45 -0.20 -3.07
CA ARG A 12 -9.01 0.14 -4.38
C ARG A 12 -8.34 -0.64 -5.50
N GLN A 13 -7.02 -0.77 -5.48
CA GLN A 13 -6.27 -1.54 -6.48
C GLN A 13 -6.61 -3.03 -6.40
N LEU A 14 -6.57 -3.62 -5.20
CA LEU A 14 -6.82 -5.06 -5.01
C LEU A 14 -8.26 -5.45 -5.39
N ARG A 15 -9.23 -4.58 -5.12
CA ARG A 15 -10.64 -4.80 -5.52
C ARG A 15 -10.89 -4.67 -7.02
N ALA A 16 -10.00 -4.03 -7.77
CA ALA A 16 -10.12 -3.94 -9.23
C ALA A 16 -9.80 -5.27 -9.92
N PHE A 17 -9.19 -6.23 -9.21
CA PHE A 17 -8.90 -7.56 -9.75
C PHE A 17 -9.97 -8.57 -9.36
N HIS A 18 -10.34 -9.43 -10.32
CA HIS A 18 -11.26 -10.55 -10.12
C HIS A 18 -10.48 -11.83 -9.79
N GLY A 19 -9.77 -11.83 -8.65
CA GLY A 19 -8.95 -12.98 -8.24
C GLY A 19 -8.13 -12.71 -6.97
N TYR A 20 -7.29 -13.68 -6.62
CA TYR A 20 -6.31 -13.53 -5.54
C TYR A 20 -5.15 -12.65 -5.98
N ARG A 21 -4.71 -11.76 -5.09
CA ARG A 21 -3.47 -11.00 -5.24
C ARG A 21 -2.60 -11.21 -4.02
N THR A 22 -1.32 -11.46 -4.25
CA THR A 22 -0.32 -11.61 -3.19
C THR A 22 0.35 -10.28 -2.95
N LEU A 23 0.39 -9.88 -1.69
CA LEU A 23 1.09 -8.71 -1.19
C LEU A 23 2.54 -9.06 -0.85
N TRP A 24 3.43 -8.19 -1.28
CA TRP A 24 4.86 -8.33 -1.12
C TRP A 24 5.45 -7.05 -0.54
N LEU A 25 6.36 -7.21 0.43
CA LEU A 25 7.09 -6.11 1.06
C LEU A 25 8.51 -6.06 0.49
N ASP A 26 8.84 -4.92 -0.10
CA ASP A 26 10.21 -4.52 -0.37
C ASP A 26 10.81 -3.96 0.94
N GLU A 27 11.65 -4.73 1.60
CA GLU A 27 12.28 -4.31 2.86
C GLU A 27 13.30 -3.17 2.65
N GLN A 28 13.92 -3.09 1.47
CA GLN A 28 14.92 -2.07 1.15
C GLN A 28 14.26 -0.71 0.92
N ARG A 29 13.13 -0.70 0.21
CA ARG A 29 12.40 0.53 -0.14
C ARG A 29 11.24 0.82 0.80
N ARG A 30 10.98 -0.09 1.76
CA ARG A 30 9.84 -0.04 2.70
C ARG A 30 8.52 0.16 1.95
N ALA A 31 8.38 -0.49 0.81
CA ALA A 31 7.26 -0.34 -0.10
C ALA A 31 6.45 -1.65 -0.19
N VAL A 32 5.15 -1.53 -0.42
CA VAL A 32 4.26 -2.69 -0.62
C VAL A 32 3.80 -2.70 -2.07
N LEU A 33 3.87 -3.86 -2.70
CA LEU A 33 3.31 -4.12 -4.03
C LEU A 33 2.39 -5.33 -3.98
N HIS A 34 1.58 -5.50 -5.02
CA HIS A 34 0.76 -6.68 -5.22
C HIS A 34 1.06 -7.31 -6.59
N ALA A 35 1.01 -8.63 -6.62
CA ALA A 35 1.39 -9.47 -7.74
C ALA A 35 0.45 -10.69 -7.81
N GLU A 36 0.46 -11.40 -8.93
CA GLU A 36 -0.19 -12.71 -9.00
C GLU A 36 0.51 -13.72 -8.08
N PRO A 37 -0.20 -14.73 -7.54
CA PRO A 37 0.38 -15.67 -6.58
C PRO A 37 1.48 -16.58 -7.17
N GLU A 38 1.56 -16.67 -8.50
CA GLU A 38 2.58 -17.45 -9.21
C GLU A 38 3.92 -16.72 -9.35
N GLU A 39 4.00 -15.44 -8.96
CA GLU A 39 5.23 -14.65 -9.06
C GLU A 39 6.22 -14.97 -7.92
N GLU A 40 7.40 -15.50 -8.26
CA GLU A 40 8.48 -15.86 -7.32
C GLU A 40 9.31 -14.65 -6.87
N LEU A 41 8.70 -13.67 -6.21
CA LEU A 41 9.38 -12.44 -5.78
C LEU A 41 10.30 -12.63 -4.56
N GLU A 42 10.20 -13.75 -3.83
CA GLU A 42 11.13 -14.08 -2.73
C GLU A 42 12.58 -14.18 -3.22
N ALA A 43 12.78 -14.75 -4.41
CA ALA A 43 14.11 -14.85 -5.05
C ALA A 43 14.70 -13.46 -5.39
N LEU A 44 13.84 -12.44 -5.51
CA LEU A 44 14.23 -11.05 -5.77
C LEU A 44 14.37 -10.24 -4.47
N GLY A 45 14.24 -10.87 -3.30
CA GLY A 45 14.40 -10.24 -1.99
C GLY A 45 13.14 -9.57 -1.44
N TYR A 46 11.97 -9.83 -2.03
CA TYR A 46 10.70 -9.38 -1.46
C TYR A 46 10.22 -10.36 -0.40
N ARG A 47 9.61 -9.82 0.65
CA ARG A 47 9.02 -10.61 1.72
C ARG A 47 7.53 -10.81 1.48
N TYR A 48 7.08 -12.06 1.56
CA TYR A 48 5.66 -12.39 1.53
C TYR A 48 4.90 -11.73 2.70
N VAL A 49 3.74 -11.13 2.41
CA VAL A 49 2.85 -10.53 3.43
C VAL A 49 1.57 -11.34 3.58
N ALA A 50 0.76 -11.44 2.52
CA ALA A 50 -0.52 -12.13 2.53
C ALA A 50 -1.04 -12.31 1.10
N THR A 51 -1.89 -13.32 0.88
CA THR A 51 -2.65 -13.50 -0.36
C THR A 51 -4.12 -13.23 -0.07
N LEU A 52 -4.69 -12.22 -0.70
CA LEU A 52 -6.03 -11.71 -0.38
C LEU A 52 -6.92 -11.70 -1.62
N MET A 53 -8.22 -11.86 -1.42
CA MET A 53 -9.23 -11.78 -2.48
C MET A 53 -10.16 -10.60 -2.19
N GLN A 54 -9.97 -9.50 -2.93
CA GLN A 54 -10.79 -8.29 -2.81
C GLN A 54 -10.95 -7.76 -1.37
N PRO A 55 -9.85 -7.60 -0.60
CA PRO A 55 -9.92 -7.33 0.83
C PRO A 55 -10.60 -5.99 1.16
N GLY A 56 -11.08 -5.91 2.40
CA GLY A 56 -11.48 -4.65 3.02
C GLY A 56 -10.29 -3.85 3.59
N PRO A 57 -10.50 -2.58 4.01
CA PRO A 57 -9.46 -1.77 4.63
C PRO A 57 -8.96 -2.32 5.96
N GLU A 58 -9.84 -2.87 6.79
CA GLU A 58 -9.46 -3.47 8.08
C GLU A 58 -8.61 -4.73 7.88
N GLU A 59 -9.04 -5.61 6.97
CA GLU A 59 -8.32 -6.84 6.61
C GLU A 59 -6.92 -6.53 6.06
N LEU A 60 -6.81 -5.55 5.16
CA LEU A 60 -5.52 -5.12 4.64
C LEU A 60 -4.64 -4.50 5.72
N ALA A 61 -5.19 -3.66 6.60
CA ALA A 61 -4.44 -3.03 7.68
C ALA A 61 -3.91 -4.08 8.66
N GLU A 62 -4.71 -5.10 8.99
CA GLU A 62 -4.29 -6.21 9.83
C GLU A 62 -3.13 -7.01 9.19
N ALA A 63 -3.26 -7.35 7.90
CA ALA A 63 -2.21 -8.08 7.17
C ALA A 63 -0.88 -7.31 7.16
N LEU A 64 -0.93 -6.00 6.89
CA LEU A 64 0.24 -5.12 6.92
C LEU A 64 0.84 -5.00 8.34
N GLY A 65 -0.01 -4.90 9.36
CA GLY A 65 0.41 -4.83 10.77
C GLY A 65 1.14 -6.11 11.21
N ARG A 66 0.63 -7.29 10.84
CA ARG A 66 1.30 -8.58 11.10
C ARG A 66 2.66 -8.69 10.42
N ALA A 67 2.82 -8.07 9.25
CA ALA A 67 4.09 -8.00 8.54
C ALA A 67 5.04 -6.91 9.09
N GLY A 68 4.64 -6.14 10.11
CA GLY A 68 5.45 -5.05 10.67
C GLY A 68 5.51 -3.80 9.79
N VAL A 69 4.58 -3.67 8.83
CA VAL A 69 4.48 -2.51 7.94
C VAL A 69 3.60 -1.46 8.59
N ARG A 70 4.16 -0.27 8.83
CA ARG A 70 3.38 0.88 9.26
C ARG A 70 2.60 1.44 8.07
N SER A 71 1.29 1.33 8.10
CA SER A 71 0.39 1.85 7.07
C SER A 71 -0.35 3.09 7.56
N VAL A 72 -0.82 3.91 6.62
CA VAL A 72 -1.73 5.02 6.94
C VAL A 72 -3.16 4.48 6.90
N PRO A 73 -3.90 4.51 8.03
CA PRO A 73 -5.26 3.95 8.08
C PRO A 73 -6.19 4.71 7.14
N ALA A 74 -7.22 4.02 6.65
CA ALA A 74 -8.15 4.58 5.67
C ALA A 74 -8.88 5.85 6.15
N GLU A 75 -9.08 5.97 7.48
CA GLU A 75 -9.77 7.09 8.11
C GLU A 75 -8.84 8.30 8.40
N ALA A 76 -7.51 8.14 8.27
CA ALA A 76 -6.56 9.23 8.43
C ALA A 76 -6.43 10.13 7.18
N SER A 77 -7.48 10.18 6.35
CA SER A 77 -7.72 11.36 5.51
C SER A 77 -8.13 12.49 6.43
N THR A 78 -7.16 13.21 7.00
CA THR A 78 -7.41 14.52 7.59
C THR A 78 -8.01 15.40 6.48
N PRO A 79 -9.28 15.85 6.56
CA PRO A 79 -9.75 16.90 5.67
C PRO A 79 -9.02 18.19 6.07
N GLY A 80 -7.85 18.46 5.50
CA GLY A 80 -7.12 19.69 5.80
C GLY A 80 -5.61 19.72 5.56
N LEU A 81 -4.94 18.58 5.36
CA LEU A 81 -3.54 18.61 4.93
C LEU A 81 -3.43 18.22 3.46
N ALA A 82 -3.87 19.15 2.61
CA ALA A 82 -3.44 19.20 1.23
C ALA A 82 -1.91 19.28 1.24
N TRP A 83 -1.27 18.28 0.63
CA TRP A 83 0.10 18.43 0.16
C TRP A 83 0.18 19.75 -0.63
N PRO A 84 1.22 20.59 -0.50
CA PRO A 84 1.37 21.73 -1.38
C PRO A 84 1.56 21.20 -2.80
N VAL A 85 0.48 21.19 -3.59
CA VAL A 85 0.58 21.26 -5.04
C VAL A 85 1.33 22.55 -5.35
N GLY A 86 2.31 22.44 -6.24
CA GLY A 86 3.40 23.41 -6.45
C GLY A 86 3.02 24.85 -6.20
N SER A 87 3.87 25.53 -5.44
CA SER A 87 3.88 26.99 -5.33
C SER A 87 3.95 27.57 -6.74
N GLU A 88 2.83 28.12 -7.21
CA GLU A 88 2.83 29.06 -8.32
C GLU A 88 3.46 30.36 -7.76
N PRO A 89 4.62 30.83 -8.27
CA PRO A 89 5.09 32.14 -7.89
C PRO A 89 4.18 33.17 -8.58
N ALA A 90 3.23 33.71 -7.82
CA ALA A 90 2.67 35.00 -8.13
C ALA A 90 3.76 36.06 -7.94
N SER A 91 4.17 36.73 -9.02
CA SER A 91 4.79 38.06 -9.02
C SER A 91 4.73 38.59 -10.46
N ILE A 92 3.78 39.51 -10.70
CA ILE A 92 3.96 40.97 -10.91
C ILE A 92 4.10 41.32 -12.39
#